data_AF-A0A0P7YYZ5-F1
#
_entry.id   AF-A0A0P7YYZ5-F1
#
_cell.length_a   1.000
_cell.length_b   1.000
_cell.length_c   1.000
_cell.angle_alpha   90.00
_cell.angle_beta   90.00
_cell.angle_gamma   90.00
#
_symmetry.space_group_name_H-M   'P 1'
#
loop_
_entity.id
_entity.type
_entity.pdbx_description
1 polymer ?
#
loop_
_entity_poly.entity_id
_entity_poly.type
_entity_poly.pdbx_seq_one_letter_code
_entity_poly.pdbx_strand_id
1 'polypeptide(L)'
;MKRLKLSALLGAFACVLPTAAMAQTTSADNAYLTDLYSFLQRKDNTTYRMATQAMNPEDSVWAARMFCQTFSSGVSPADAYSVYTNAAVNEAATYGEYFTEEVAYAIGLYGEAVMNLGAAHYCPQYQPQVEQALRTL
;
A
#
# COMPACT_ATOMS: atom_id res chain seq x y z
N MET A 1 -12.61 -41.02 36.42
CA MET A 1 -13.79 -41.13 35.52
C MET A 1 -14.50 -39.78 35.47
N LYS A 2 -14.98 -39.43 34.27
CA LYS A 2 -15.69 -38.22 33.81
C LYS A 2 -16.72 -37.63 34.81
N ARG A 3 -16.89 -36.29 34.86
CA ARG A 3 -17.92 -35.52 34.10
C ARG A 3 -17.94 -34.02 34.45
N LEU A 4 -18.22 -33.23 33.41
CA LEU A 4 -18.39 -31.78 33.34
C LEU A 4 -19.49 -31.19 34.25
N LYS A 5 -19.36 -29.89 34.56
CA LYS A 5 -20.51 -28.98 34.56
C LYS A 5 -20.22 -27.69 33.79
N LEU A 6 -21.10 -27.46 32.82
CA LEU A 6 -21.27 -26.28 31.98
C LEU A 6 -21.52 -25.00 32.81
N SER A 7 -20.91 -23.92 32.32
CA SER A 7 -21.54 -22.61 32.06
C SER A 7 -22.32 -21.90 33.16
N ALA A 8 -21.75 -20.78 33.62
CA ALA A 8 -22.44 -19.51 33.78
C ALA A 8 -21.36 -18.41 33.72
N LEU A 9 -21.12 -17.78 32.55
CA LEU A 9 -21.79 -16.55 32.12
C LEU A 9 -21.84 -15.52 33.23
N LEU A 10 -20.88 -14.57 33.23
CA LEU A 10 -21.09 -13.13 33.34
C LEU A 10 -19.74 -12.41 33.47
N GLY A 11 -19.56 -11.38 32.65
CA GLY A 11 -18.74 -10.23 33.04
C GLY A 11 -17.34 -10.15 32.45
N ALA A 12 -17.24 -10.01 31.13
CA ALA A 12 -16.44 -8.96 30.50
C ALA A 12 -16.57 -9.06 28.98
N PHE A 13 -17.64 -8.46 28.44
CA PHE A 13 -17.49 -7.75 27.18
C PHE A 13 -16.50 -6.61 27.46
N ALA A 14 -15.21 -6.92 27.49
CA ALA A 14 -14.21 -5.91 27.26
C ALA A 14 -14.42 -5.52 25.81
N CYS A 15 -15.07 -4.38 25.62
CA CYS A 15 -15.11 -3.67 24.36
C CYS A 15 -13.70 -3.71 23.78
N VAL A 16 -13.50 -4.56 22.78
CA VAL A 16 -12.42 -4.41 21.81
C VAL A 16 -12.84 -3.19 21.00
N LEU A 17 -12.72 -2.02 21.64
CA LEU A 17 -12.49 -0.78 20.93
C LEU A 17 -11.34 -1.12 19.99
N PRO A 18 -11.48 -0.94 18.67
CA PRO A 18 -10.32 -0.76 17.84
C PRO A 18 -9.73 0.56 18.35
N THR A 19 -8.93 0.49 19.42
CA THR A 19 -7.86 1.44 19.58
C THR A 19 -7.18 1.37 18.24
N ALA A 20 -7.21 2.47 17.48
CA ALA A 20 -6.18 2.78 16.53
C ALA A 20 -4.88 2.59 17.32
N ALA A 21 -4.38 1.35 17.32
CA ALA A 21 -3.04 1.06 17.75
C ALA A 21 -2.27 1.95 16.80
N MET A 22 -1.73 3.05 17.34
CA MET A 22 -0.76 3.84 16.61
C MET A 22 0.20 2.80 16.06
N ALA A 23 0.12 2.55 14.75
CA ALA A 23 0.87 1.48 14.14
C ALA A 23 2.31 1.92 14.35
N GLN A 24 3.00 1.32 15.32
CA GLN A 24 4.38 1.66 15.59
C GLN A 24 5.12 1.39 14.29
N THR A 25 5.57 2.46 13.64
CA THR A 25 6.34 2.40 12.41
C THR A 25 7.48 1.43 12.63
N THR A 26 7.46 0.31 11.91
CA THR A 26 8.47 -0.74 12.05
C THR A 26 9.77 -0.30 11.38
N SER A 27 10.88 -1.00 11.64
CA SER A 27 12.13 -0.76 10.91
C SER A 27 11.96 -0.96 9.40
N ALA A 28 11.12 -1.93 8.99
CA ALA A 28 10.78 -2.16 7.60
C ALA A 28 10.02 -0.97 6.99
N ASP A 29 9.11 -0.35 7.73
CA ASP A 29 8.34 0.81 7.27
C ASP A 29 9.25 2.02 7.03
N ASN A 30 10.18 2.27 7.96
CA ASN A 30 11.13 3.37 7.81
C ASN A 30 12.09 3.15 6.63
N ALA A 31 12.56 1.91 6.44
CA ALA A 31 13.42 1.56 5.30
C ALA A 31 12.67 1.72 3.97
N TYR A 32 11.45 1.17 3.88
CA TYR A 32 10.58 1.32 2.72
C TYR A 32 10.30 2.78 2.37
N LEU A 33 9.90 3.62 3.34
CA LEU A 33 9.62 5.04 3.11
C LEU A 33 10.86 5.81 2.66
N THR A 34 12.02 5.51 3.25
CA THR A 34 13.30 6.11 2.84
C THR A 34 13.61 5.78 1.39
N ASP A 35 13.46 4.52 0.99
CA ASP A 35 13.72 4.06 -0.38
C ASP A 35 12.70 4.65 -1.36
N LEU A 36 11.41 4.68 -1.00
CA LEU A 36 10.33 5.27 -1.79
C LEU A 36 10.63 6.73 -2.12
N TYR A 37 10.89 7.52 -1.09
CA TYR A 37 11.15 8.94 -1.22
C TYR A 37 12.44 9.22 -1.98
N SER A 38 13.50 8.43 -1.73
CA SER A 38 14.76 8.54 -2.47
C SER A 38 14.62 8.13 -3.95
N PHE A 39 13.75 7.16 -4.25
CA PHE A 39 13.42 6.78 -5.61
C PHE A 39 12.67 7.91 -6.33
N LEU A 40 11.57 8.39 -5.73
CA LEU A 40 10.75 9.45 -6.33
C LEU A 40 11.56 10.73 -6.52
N GLN A 41 12.37 11.15 -5.54
CA GLN A 41 13.19 12.35 -5.65
C GLN A 41 14.17 12.30 -6.84
N ARG A 42 14.72 11.12 -7.14
CA ARG A 42 15.62 10.92 -8.28
C ARG A 42 14.90 10.82 -9.62
N LYS A 43 13.63 10.42 -9.62
CA LYS A 43 12.83 10.18 -10.83
C LYS A 43 12.04 11.41 -11.25
N ASP A 44 11.28 11.98 -10.33
CA ASP A 44 10.48 13.17 -10.56
C ASP A 44 10.23 13.93 -9.25
N ASN A 45 10.75 15.16 -9.19
CA ASN A 45 10.67 15.99 -7.98
C ASN A 45 9.23 16.45 -7.68
N THR A 46 8.35 16.54 -8.69
CA THR A 46 6.94 16.89 -8.49
C THR A 46 6.20 15.78 -7.76
N THR A 47 6.31 14.54 -8.26
CA THR A 47 5.73 13.34 -7.65
C THR A 47 6.30 13.11 -6.25
N TYR A 48 7.61 13.32 -6.05
CA TYR A 48 8.23 13.29 -4.72
C TYR A 48 7.59 14.27 -3.74
N ARG A 49 7.39 15.53 -4.16
CA ARG A 49 6.75 16.54 -3.32
C ARG A 49 5.29 16.20 -3.03
N MET A 50 4.55 15.67 -4.00
CA MET A 50 3.19 15.19 -3.76
C MET A 50 3.17 14.08 -2.71
N ALA A 51 4.02 13.06 -2.88
CA ALA A 51 4.11 11.94 -1.96
C ALA A 51 4.55 12.33 -0.53
N THR A 52 5.34 13.40 -0.38
CA THR A 52 5.87 13.82 0.93
C THR A 52 5.12 14.99 1.59
N GLN A 53 4.40 15.81 0.82
CA GLN A 53 3.70 17.00 1.32
C GLN A 53 2.18 16.83 1.35
N ALA A 54 1.62 16.00 0.47
CA ALA A 54 0.17 15.84 0.33
C ALA A 54 -0.36 14.48 0.84
N MET A 55 0.51 13.49 1.02
CA MET A 55 0.13 12.14 1.47
C MET A 55 0.66 11.85 2.86
N ASN A 56 -0.07 11.07 3.66
CA ASN A 56 0.46 10.57 4.91
C ASN A 56 1.41 9.40 4.64
N PRO A 57 2.56 9.31 5.35
CA PRO A 57 3.48 8.18 5.18
C PRO A 57 2.84 6.82 5.48
N GLU A 58 1.90 6.78 6.44
CA GLU A 58 1.16 5.56 6.81
C GLU A 58 0.34 5.02 5.64
N ASP A 59 -0.22 5.89 4.80
CA ASP A 59 -1.00 5.50 3.62
C ASP A 59 -0.12 4.81 2.58
N SER A 60 1.13 5.29 2.42
CA SER A 60 2.11 4.66 1.51
C SER A 60 2.50 3.25 1.99
N VAL A 61 2.76 3.11 3.29
CA VAL A 61 3.05 1.81 3.92
C VAL A 61 1.87 0.85 3.78
N TRP A 62 0.66 1.34 4.04
CA TRP A 62 -0.56 0.56 3.89
C TRP A 62 -0.74 0.10 2.45
N ALA A 63 -0.59 0.98 1.47
CA ALA A 63 -0.71 0.64 0.04
C ALA A 63 0.27 -0.47 -0.36
N ALA A 64 1.55 -0.36 0.04
CA ALA A 64 2.56 -1.38 -0.23
C ALA A 64 2.18 -2.76 0.36
N ARG A 65 1.72 -2.77 1.62
CA ARG A 65 1.27 -4.01 2.29
C ARG A 65 0.01 -4.58 1.63
N MET A 66 -0.91 -3.75 1.18
CA MET A 66 -2.12 -4.17 0.47
C MET A 66 -1.80 -4.83 -0.87
N PHE A 67 -0.81 -4.33 -1.61
CA PHE A 67 -0.34 -5.02 -2.82
C PHE A 67 0.18 -6.43 -2.47
N CYS A 68 1.00 -6.56 -1.44
CA CYS A 68 1.48 -7.87 -1.00
C CYS A 68 0.36 -8.84 -0.60
N GLN A 69 -0.68 -8.34 0.09
CA GLN A 69 -1.88 -9.14 0.41
C GLN A 69 -2.63 -9.55 -0.85
N THR A 70 -2.76 -8.63 -1.81
CA THR A 70 -3.41 -8.86 -3.10
C THR A 70 -2.69 -9.96 -3.89
N PHE A 71 -1.36 -9.93 -3.96
CA PHE A 71 -0.56 -10.98 -4.61
C PHE A 71 -0.71 -12.33 -3.92
N SER A 72 -0.78 -12.32 -2.59
CA SER A 72 -1.00 -13.53 -1.78
C SER A 72 -2.37 -14.16 -2.03
N SER A 73 -3.36 -13.38 -2.46
CA SER A 73 -4.68 -13.87 -2.87
C SER A 73 -4.73 -14.44 -4.30
N GLY A 74 -3.61 -14.40 -5.04
CA GLY A 74 -3.49 -14.95 -6.39
C GLY A 74 -3.74 -13.94 -7.52
N VAL A 75 -3.93 -12.65 -7.20
CA VAL A 75 -4.03 -11.59 -8.21
C VAL A 75 -2.65 -11.29 -8.78
N SER A 76 -2.54 -11.18 -10.11
CA SER A 76 -1.27 -10.89 -10.75
C SER A 76 -0.82 -9.44 -10.47
N PRO A 77 0.50 -9.16 -10.37
CA PRO A 77 0.98 -7.80 -10.20
C PRO A 77 0.53 -6.82 -11.29
N ALA A 78 0.45 -7.27 -12.55
CA ALA A 78 -0.02 -6.44 -13.66
C ALA A 78 -1.49 -6.04 -13.48
N ASP A 79 -2.36 -6.98 -13.09
CA ASP A 79 -3.78 -6.68 -12.86
C ASP A 79 -3.95 -5.75 -11.66
N ALA A 80 -3.24 -6.01 -10.56
CA ALA A 80 -3.28 -5.14 -9.39
C ALA A 80 -2.83 -3.71 -9.71
N TYR A 81 -1.77 -3.56 -10.52
CA TYR A 81 -1.27 -2.26 -10.95
C TYR A 81 -2.29 -1.54 -11.84
N SER A 82 -2.85 -2.24 -12.82
CA SER A 82 -3.85 -1.70 -13.74
C SER A 82 -5.10 -1.23 -12.99
N VAL A 83 -5.62 -2.03 -12.06
CA VAL A 83 -6.79 -1.67 -11.24
C VAL A 83 -6.48 -0.46 -10.36
N TYR A 84 -5.35 -0.47 -9.66
CA TYR A 84 -4.93 0.65 -8.80
C TYR A 84 -4.83 1.96 -9.59
N THR A 85 -4.08 1.95 -10.69
CA THR A 85 -3.85 3.15 -11.50
C THR A 85 -5.14 3.66 -12.15
N ASN A 86 -5.97 2.77 -12.70
CA ASN A 86 -7.27 3.16 -13.25
C ASN A 86 -8.19 3.76 -12.19
N ALA A 87 -8.24 3.18 -10.99
CA ALA A 87 -9.04 3.71 -9.89
C ALA A 87 -8.55 5.11 -9.47
N ALA A 88 -7.24 5.28 -9.27
CA ALA A 88 -6.63 6.56 -8.89
C ALA A 88 -6.85 7.64 -9.97
N VAL A 89 -6.73 7.28 -11.24
CA VAL A 89 -7.02 8.19 -12.37
C VAL A 89 -8.48 8.60 -12.40
N ASN A 90 -9.41 7.65 -12.27
CA ASN A 90 -10.85 7.95 -12.26
C ASN A 90 -11.26 8.81 -11.05
N GLU A 91 -10.65 8.56 -9.90
CA GLU A 91 -10.86 9.37 -8.71
C GLU A 91 -10.34 10.80 -8.90
N ALA A 92 -9.11 10.96 -9.40
CA ALA A 92 -8.54 12.27 -9.74
C ALA A 92 -9.42 13.04 -10.74
N ALA A 93 -9.93 12.36 -11.77
CA ALA A 93 -10.83 12.96 -12.76
C ALA A 93 -12.18 13.41 -12.15
N THR A 94 -12.63 12.77 -11.06
CA THR A 94 -13.89 13.11 -10.38
C THR A 94 -13.79 14.39 -9.55
N TYR A 95 -12.59 14.74 -9.05
CA TYR A 95 -12.38 15.96 -8.27
C TYR A 95 -12.33 17.24 -9.11
N GLY A 96 -12.51 17.16 -10.44
CA GLY A 96 -12.67 18.33 -11.30
C GLY A 96 -11.42 19.18 -11.46
N GLU A 97 -10.27 18.76 -10.92
CA GLU A 97 -8.98 19.29 -11.33
C GLU A 97 -8.71 18.82 -12.76
N TYR A 98 -8.15 19.71 -13.59
CA TYR A 98 -7.76 19.39 -14.95
C TYR A 98 -6.84 18.17 -14.91
N PHE A 99 -7.38 16.99 -15.22
CA PHE A 99 -6.60 15.77 -15.28
C PHE A 99 -5.62 15.91 -16.44
N THR A 100 -4.38 16.26 -16.13
CA THR A 100 -3.32 16.45 -17.12
C THR A 100 -2.48 15.18 -17.26
N GLU A 101 -1.70 15.10 -18.33
CA GLU A 101 -0.75 13.99 -18.54
C GLU A 101 0.26 13.89 -17.38
N GLU A 102 0.60 15.02 -16.76
CA GLU A 102 1.48 15.06 -15.58
C GLU A 102 0.86 14.37 -14.35
N VAL A 103 -0.46 14.49 -14.15
CA VAL A 103 -1.16 13.80 -13.05
C VAL A 103 -1.21 12.29 -13.31
N ALA A 104 -1.53 11.88 -14.54
CA ALA A 104 -1.51 10.48 -14.94
C ALA A 104 -0.12 9.86 -14.76
N TYR A 105 0.91 10.60 -15.17
CA TYR A 105 2.31 10.23 -15.01
C TYR A 105 2.69 10.08 -13.53
N ALA A 106 2.34 11.05 -12.68
CA ALA A 106 2.65 11.01 -11.25
C ALA A 106 1.97 9.83 -10.54
N ILE A 107 0.70 9.55 -10.88
CA ILE A 107 -0.05 8.39 -10.37
C ILE A 107 0.65 7.08 -10.76
N GLY A 108 1.04 6.95 -12.03
CA GLY A 108 1.75 5.77 -12.53
C GLY A 108 3.10 5.58 -11.85
N LEU A 109 3.95 6.62 -11.83
CA LEU A 109 5.27 6.57 -11.22
C LEU A 109 5.19 6.23 -9.72
N TYR A 110 4.24 6.83 -8.99
CA TYR A 110 4.02 6.52 -7.59
C TYR A 110 3.54 5.07 -7.40
N GLY A 111 2.57 4.62 -8.18
CA GLY A 111 2.08 3.24 -8.15
C GLY A 111 3.18 2.21 -8.42
N GLU A 112 4.06 2.48 -9.39
CA GLU A 112 5.19 1.61 -9.74
C GLU A 112 6.16 1.51 -8.56
N ALA A 113 6.51 2.67 -7.98
CA ALA A 113 7.42 2.75 -6.86
C ALA A 113 6.86 2.01 -5.63
N VAL A 114 5.59 2.24 -5.29
CA VAL A 114 4.92 1.59 -4.16
C VAL A 114 4.88 0.07 -4.35
N MET A 115 4.53 -0.39 -5.54
CA MET A 115 4.45 -1.83 -5.83
C MET A 115 5.83 -2.49 -5.79
N ASN A 116 6.81 -1.93 -6.50
CA ASN A 116 8.15 -2.50 -6.63
C ASN A 116 8.90 -2.51 -5.30
N LEU A 117 8.97 -1.35 -4.63
CA LEU A 117 9.66 -1.25 -3.34
C LEU A 117 8.86 -1.96 -2.25
N GLY A 118 7.53 -1.90 -2.30
CA GLY A 118 6.68 -2.62 -1.36
C GLY A 118 6.90 -4.13 -1.42
N ALA A 119 7.01 -4.71 -2.62
CA ALA A 119 7.32 -6.12 -2.78
C ALA A 119 8.71 -6.48 -2.22
N ALA A 120 9.73 -5.67 -2.48
CA ALA A 120 11.08 -5.89 -1.93
C ALA A 120 11.12 -5.89 -0.38
N HIS A 121 10.33 -5.03 0.25
CA HIS A 121 10.33 -4.85 1.71
C HIS A 121 9.37 -5.78 2.46
N TYR A 122 8.20 -6.07 1.89
CA TYR A 122 7.12 -6.78 2.62
C TYR A 122 6.78 -8.16 2.07
N CYS A 123 7.09 -8.45 0.81
CA CYS A 123 6.78 -9.74 0.19
C CYS A 123 7.76 -10.11 -0.93
N PRO A 124 9.06 -10.28 -0.62
CA PRO A 124 10.12 -10.44 -1.61
C PRO A 124 9.95 -11.66 -2.52
N GLN A 125 9.16 -12.66 -2.11
CA GLN A 125 8.79 -13.79 -2.95
C GLN A 125 7.99 -13.41 -4.21
N TYR A 126 7.36 -12.23 -4.23
CA TYR A 126 6.61 -11.70 -5.39
C TYR A 126 7.42 -10.70 -6.22
N GLN A 127 8.63 -10.34 -5.77
CA GLN A 127 9.48 -9.34 -6.42
C GLN A 127 9.76 -9.66 -7.91
N PRO A 128 10.09 -10.91 -8.32
CA PRO A 128 10.33 -11.21 -9.73
C PRO A 128 9.10 -11.00 -10.61
N GLN A 129 7.90 -11.31 -10.11
CA GLN A 129 6.65 -11.14 -10.84
C GLN A 129 6.28 -9.66 -10.97
N VAL A 130 6.54 -8.87 -9.92
CA VAL A 130 6.36 -7.42 -9.93
C VAL A 130 7.31 -6.78 -10.95
N GLU A 131 8.59 -7.08 -10.90
CA GLU A 131 9.56 -6.54 -11.88
C GLU A 131 9.21 -6.93 -13.31
N GLN A 132 8.74 -8.16 -13.54
CA GLN A 132 8.30 -8.58 -14.86
C GLN A 132 7.07 -7.82 -15.33
N ALA A 133 6.08 -7.60 -14.46
CA ALA A 133 4.88 -6.83 -14.78
C ALA A 133 5.21 -5.37 -15.11
N LEU A 134 6.07 -4.74 -14.31
CA LEU A 134 6.42 -3.33 -14.47
C LEU A 134 7.27 -3.06 -15.73
N ARG A 135 8.06 -4.04 -16.20
CA ARG A 135 8.80 -3.92 -17.49
C ARG A 135 7.90 -3.92 -18.72
N THR A 136 6.65 -4.38 -18.59
CA THR A 136 5.70 -4.51 -19.70
C THR A 136 4.74 -3.34 -19.82
N LEU A 137 4.85 -2.34 -18.93
CA LEU A 137 4.07 -1.10 -18.90
C LEU A 137 4.86 0.03 -19.56
#